data_AF-T1GF38-F1
#
_entry.id   AF-T1GF38-F1
#
_cell.length_a   1.000
_cell.length_b   1.000
_cell.length_c   1.000
_cell.angle_alpha   90.00
_cell.angle_beta   90.00
_cell.angle_gamma   90.00
#
_symmetry.space_group_name_H-M   'P 1'
#
loop_
_entity.id
_entity.type
_entity.pdbx_description
1 polymer ?
#
loop_
_entity_poly.entity_id
_entity_poly.type
_entity_poly.pdbx_seq_one_letter_code
_entity_poly.pdbx_strand_id
1 'polypeptide(L)'
;MDLDISEKEVLEIKRTWKIPMADPLTSGETMLLKLFERYPANQKKFQDLKDLPFKDLKDSPKFKFHSVRIMKAFDEAIQSLGTQNAGMVLHEIFEKVAVSHHKRGISKESHNQLKEVIIETLVGVCDLNDFQKGAWEKVMESIFNVIYSENWIL
;
A
#
# COMPACT_ATOMS: atom_id res chain seq x y z
N MET A 1 4.48 16.81 8.43
CA MET A 1 4.13 15.73 9.36
C MET A 1 5.41 15.17 9.91
N ASP A 2 5.60 15.19 11.22
CA ASP A 2 6.75 14.53 11.85
C ASP A 2 6.44 13.03 11.99
N LEU A 3 7.40 12.18 11.58
CA LEU A 3 7.25 10.74 11.65
C LEU A 3 7.91 10.22 12.94
N ASP A 4 7.15 9.51 13.76
CA ASP A 4 7.70 8.80 14.93
C ASP A 4 8.34 7.47 14.52
N ILE A 5 9.44 7.56 13.77
CA ILE A 5 10.20 6.42 13.27
C ILE A 5 11.70 6.66 13.52
N SER A 6 12.32 5.80 14.31
CA SER A 6 13.75 5.87 14.62
C SER A 6 14.63 5.48 13.43
N GLU A 7 15.88 5.92 13.44
CA GLU A 7 16.86 5.55 12.40
C GLU A 7 17.01 4.03 12.23
N LYS A 8 16.99 3.29 13.34
CA LYS A 8 17.05 1.82 13.32
C LYS A 8 15.83 1.20 12.65
N GLU A 9 14.64 1.70 12.92
CA GLU A 9 13.41 1.27 12.25
C GLU A 9 13.48 1.57 10.75
N VAL A 10 13.90 2.77 10.36
CA VAL A 10 14.09 3.15 8.94
C VAL A 10 15.02 2.18 8.21
N LEU A 11 16.16 1.84 8.82
CA LEU A 11 17.11 0.89 8.23
C LEU A 11 16.49 -0.49 7.99
N GLU A 12 15.74 -1.02 8.97
CA GLU A 12 15.08 -2.32 8.85
C GLU A 12 13.94 -2.31 7.84
N ILE A 13 13.15 -1.24 7.79
CA ILE A 13 12.09 -1.05 6.78
C ILE A 13 12.70 -1.06 5.38
N LYS A 14 13.74 -0.25 5.14
CA LYS A 14 14.42 -0.20 3.83
C LYS A 14 15.08 -1.53 3.47
N ARG A 15 15.63 -2.26 4.45
CA ARG A 15 16.23 -3.58 4.22
C ARG A 15 15.19 -4.61 3.80
N THR A 16 14.09 -4.69 4.52
CA THR A 16 13.03 -5.69 4.27
C THR A 16 12.21 -5.35 3.02
N TRP A 17 11.99 -4.07 2.72
CA TRP A 17 11.26 -3.63 1.52
C TRP A 17 11.94 -4.03 0.20
N LYS A 18 13.26 -4.26 0.20
CA LYS A 18 13.98 -4.76 -0.99
C LYS A 18 13.43 -6.10 -1.49
N ILE A 19 12.86 -6.92 -0.61
CA ILE A 19 12.35 -8.24 -0.96
C ILE A 19 11.13 -8.12 -1.90
N PRO A 20 10.02 -7.47 -1.52
CA PRO A 20 8.88 -7.31 -2.43
C PRO A 20 9.22 -6.43 -3.64
N MET A 21 10.17 -5.49 -3.52
CA MET A 21 10.60 -4.67 -4.65
C MET A 21 11.55 -5.34 -5.64
N ALA A 22 12.05 -6.54 -5.34
CA ALA A 22 12.83 -7.32 -6.30
C ALA A 22 11.98 -7.73 -7.53
N ASP A 23 10.67 -7.91 -7.34
CA ASP A 23 9.69 -8.08 -8.40
C ASP A 23 8.39 -7.31 -8.06
N PRO A 24 8.32 -6.01 -8.39
CA PRO A 24 7.19 -5.17 -8.03
C PRO A 24 5.92 -5.54 -8.79
N LEU A 25 6.01 -6.19 -9.96
CA LEU A 25 4.82 -6.66 -10.64
C LEU A 25 4.21 -7.82 -9.86
N THR A 26 4.98 -8.89 -9.63
CA THR A 26 4.48 -10.08 -8.93
C THR A 26 4.01 -9.77 -7.51
N SER A 27 4.74 -8.92 -6.77
CA SER A 27 4.34 -8.49 -5.42
C SER A 27 3.03 -7.69 -5.45
N GLY A 28 2.92 -6.73 -6.38
CA GLY A 28 1.70 -5.94 -6.55
C GLY A 28 0.49 -6.79 -6.93
N GLU A 29 0.67 -7.75 -7.86
CA GLU A 29 -0.39 -8.67 -8.28
C GLU A 29 -0.83 -9.56 -7.12
N THR A 30 0.12 -10.09 -6.34
CA THR A 30 -0.15 -10.94 -5.17
C THR A 30 -0.99 -10.22 -4.13
N MET A 31 -0.63 -8.97 -3.82
CA MET A 31 -1.37 -8.12 -2.90
C MET A 31 -2.79 -7.83 -3.42
N LEU A 32 -2.93 -7.44 -4.70
CA LEU A 32 -4.24 -7.06 -5.24
C LEU A 32 -5.16 -8.28 -5.42
N LEU A 33 -4.62 -9.44 -5.77
CA LEU A 33 -5.37 -10.71 -5.80
C LEU A 33 -5.84 -11.13 -4.41
N LYS A 34 -4.97 -11.07 -3.39
CA LYS A 34 -5.36 -11.36 -2.00
C LYS A 34 -6.48 -10.43 -1.54
N LEU A 35 -6.43 -9.14 -1.89
CA LEU A 35 -7.50 -8.18 -1.61
C LEU A 35 -8.82 -8.60 -2.28
N PHE A 36 -8.80 -8.95 -3.57
CA PHE A 36 -10.01 -9.32 -4.31
C PHE A 36 -10.56 -10.69 -3.91
N GLU A 37 -9.69 -11.63 -3.52
CA GLU A 37 -10.08 -12.95 -3.05
C GLU A 37 -10.78 -12.86 -1.69
N ARG A 38 -10.17 -12.14 -0.73
CA ARG A 38 -10.73 -11.99 0.62
C ARG A 38 -11.90 -11.01 0.68
N TYR A 39 -11.84 -9.96 -0.14
CA TYR A 39 -12.82 -8.88 -0.17
C TYR A 39 -13.30 -8.59 -1.61
N PRO A 40 -14.12 -9.47 -2.22
CA PRO A 40 -14.53 -9.36 -3.63
C PRO A 40 -15.22 -8.06 -4.01
N ALA A 41 -15.85 -7.38 -3.04
CA ALA A 41 -16.44 -6.06 -3.24
C ALA A 41 -15.41 -5.01 -3.73
N ASN A 42 -14.13 -5.17 -3.41
CA ASN A 42 -13.08 -4.27 -3.88
C ASN A 42 -12.84 -4.41 -5.38
N GLN A 43 -12.88 -5.62 -5.96
CA GLN A 43 -12.74 -5.81 -7.41
C GLN A 43 -13.83 -5.04 -8.16
N LYS A 44 -15.05 -5.02 -7.63
CA LYS A 44 -16.19 -4.31 -8.23
C LYS A 44 -16.00 -2.79 -8.31
N LYS A 45 -15.05 -2.22 -7.57
CA LYS A 45 -14.71 -0.79 -7.65
C LYS A 45 -13.81 -0.44 -8.84
N PHE A 46 -13.16 -1.43 -9.46
CA PHE A 46 -12.31 -1.25 -10.64
C PHE A 46 -13.12 -1.42 -11.91
N GLN A 47 -13.45 -0.32 -12.60
CA GLN A 47 -14.33 -0.37 -13.79
C GLN A 47 -13.86 -1.34 -14.87
N ASP A 48 -12.55 -1.43 -15.12
CA ASP A 48 -11.96 -2.31 -16.14
C ASP A 48 -11.87 -3.78 -15.68
N LEU A 49 -12.07 -4.06 -14.38
CA LEU A 49 -11.83 -5.40 -13.79
C LEU A 49 -13.08 -6.00 -13.14
N LYS A 50 -14.12 -5.20 -12.88
CA LYS A 50 -15.29 -5.59 -12.08
C LYS A 50 -16.02 -6.83 -12.60
N ASP A 51 -16.00 -7.07 -13.91
CA ASP A 51 -16.71 -8.18 -14.56
C ASP A 51 -15.76 -9.27 -15.09
N LEU A 52 -14.45 -9.10 -14.91
CA LEU A 52 -13.48 -10.13 -15.27
C LEU A 52 -13.53 -11.29 -14.27
N PRO A 53 -13.52 -12.55 -14.72
CA PRO A 53 -13.32 -13.69 -13.84
C PRO A 53 -11.98 -13.57 -13.11
N PHE A 54 -11.96 -13.97 -11.83
CA PHE A 54 -10.77 -13.83 -10.97
C PHE A 54 -9.51 -14.45 -11.60
N LYS A 55 -9.66 -15.63 -12.21
CA LYS A 55 -8.58 -16.34 -12.91
C LYS A 55 -7.97 -15.58 -14.09
N ASP A 56 -8.72 -14.67 -14.72
CA ASP A 56 -8.30 -13.94 -15.92
C ASP A 56 -7.72 -12.55 -15.56
N LEU A 57 -7.75 -12.15 -14.28
CA LEU A 57 -7.26 -10.85 -13.82
C LEU A 57 -5.78 -10.64 -14.15
N LYS A 58 -4.95 -11.67 -13.96
CA LYS A 58 -3.51 -11.60 -14.25
C LYS A 58 -3.20 -11.40 -15.73
N ASP A 59 -4.13 -11.65 -16.64
CA ASP A 59 -3.90 -11.41 -18.06
C ASP A 59 -4.24 -9.97 -18.48
N SER A 60 -4.97 -9.23 -17.63
CA SER A 60 -5.37 -7.85 -17.90
C SER A 60 -4.19 -6.87 -17.81
N PRO A 61 -3.85 -6.13 -18.88
CA PRO A 61 -2.84 -5.08 -18.82
C PRO A 61 -3.17 -3.99 -17.80
N LYS A 62 -4.47 -3.72 -17.57
CA LYS A 62 -4.94 -2.74 -16.58
C LYS A 62 -4.64 -3.21 -15.16
N PHE A 63 -4.83 -4.49 -14.89
CA PHE A 63 -4.51 -5.11 -13.60
C PHE A 63 -3.00 -5.05 -13.31
N LYS A 64 -2.16 -5.44 -14.28
CA LYS A 64 -0.69 -5.36 -14.18
C LYS A 64 -0.22 -3.93 -13.92
N PHE A 65 -0.74 -2.99 -14.69
CA PHE A 65 -0.37 -1.58 -14.54
C PHE A 65 -0.75 -1.02 -13.17
N HIS A 66 -1.94 -1.34 -12.66
CA HIS A 66 -2.35 -0.88 -11.34
C HIS A 66 -1.50 -1.52 -10.23
N SER A 67 -1.20 -2.81 -10.35
CA SER A 67 -0.34 -3.54 -9.41
C SER A 67 1.03 -2.88 -9.23
N VAL A 68 1.69 -2.54 -10.35
CA VAL A 68 2.98 -1.82 -10.31
C VAL A 68 2.84 -0.41 -9.74
N ARG A 69 1.75 0.29 -10.03
CA ARG A 69 1.52 1.64 -9.49
C ARG A 69 1.41 1.66 -7.96
N ILE A 70 0.79 0.64 -7.37
CA ILE A 70 0.71 0.54 -5.92
C ILE A 70 2.13 0.39 -5.35
N MET A 71 2.91 -0.56 -5.87
CA MET A 71 4.29 -0.77 -5.40
C MET A 71 5.17 0.48 -5.54
N LYS A 72 5.06 1.22 -6.64
CA LYS A 72 5.83 2.46 -6.85
C LYS A 72 5.46 3.57 -5.85
N ALA A 73 4.18 3.71 -5.51
CA ALA A 73 3.75 4.72 -4.53
C ALA A 73 4.34 4.44 -3.14
N PHE A 74 4.30 3.18 -2.71
CA PHE A 74 4.94 2.77 -1.45
C PHE A 74 6.46 2.88 -1.52
N ASP A 75 7.09 2.50 -2.64
CA ASP A 75 8.54 2.59 -2.79
C ASP A 75 9.04 4.02 -2.67
N GLU A 76 8.42 4.98 -3.37
CA GLU A 76 8.78 6.40 -3.27
C GLU A 76 8.70 6.92 -1.83
N ALA A 77 7.62 6.55 -1.11
CA ALA A 77 7.47 6.87 0.31
C ALA A 77 8.57 6.24 1.17
N ILE A 78 8.86 4.95 0.98
CA ILE A 78 9.85 4.20 1.76
C ILE A 78 11.28 4.70 1.51
N GLN A 79 11.63 5.03 0.26
CA GLN A 79 12.93 5.62 -0.06
C GLN A 79 13.13 6.96 0.62
N SER A 80 12.06 7.75 0.80
CA SER A 80 12.13 9.04 1.51
C SER A 80 12.38 8.91 3.02
N LEU A 81 12.13 7.75 3.64
CA LEU A 81 12.28 7.61 5.10
C LEU A 81 13.72 7.92 5.56
N GLY A 82 13.84 8.64 6.68
CA GLY A 82 15.11 9.09 7.23
C GLY A 82 15.66 10.38 6.61
N THR A 83 14.95 11.02 5.68
CA THR A 83 15.27 12.37 5.20
C THR A 83 14.46 13.43 5.94
N GLN A 84 14.92 14.68 5.89
CA GLN A 84 14.21 15.83 6.50
C GLN A 84 12.83 16.08 5.88
N ASN A 85 12.60 15.64 4.63
CA ASN A 85 11.34 15.83 3.90
C ASN A 85 10.45 14.58 3.86
N ALA A 86 10.78 13.50 4.57
CA ALA A 86 10.05 12.23 4.50
C ALA A 86 8.54 12.43 4.72
N GLY A 87 8.14 13.15 5.77
CA GLY A 87 6.73 13.40 6.05
C GLY A 87 6.01 14.24 4.99
N MET A 88 6.70 15.15 4.30
CA MET A 88 6.14 15.91 3.18
C MET A 88 5.94 15.00 1.96
N VAL A 89 6.94 14.17 1.63
CA VAL A 89 6.86 13.23 0.50
C VAL A 89 5.70 12.24 0.70
N LEU A 90 5.58 11.66 1.91
CA LEU A 90 4.45 10.80 2.26
C LEU A 90 3.11 11.53 2.08
N HIS A 91 3.00 12.76 2.57
CA HIS A 91 1.79 13.56 2.42
C HIS A 91 1.41 13.75 0.95
N GLU A 92 2.33 14.26 0.12
CA GLU A 92 2.07 14.58 -1.28
C GLU A 92 1.67 13.36 -2.13
N ILE A 93 2.25 12.18 -1.85
CA ILE A 93 1.89 10.94 -2.54
C ILE A 93 0.49 10.50 -2.12
N PHE A 94 0.24 10.39 -0.81
CA PHE A 94 -0.94 9.73 -0.30
C PHE A 94 -2.18 10.63 -0.22
N GLU A 95 -2.02 11.95 -0.21
CA GLU A 95 -3.10 12.92 -0.49
C GLU A 95 -3.67 12.71 -1.90
N LYS A 96 -2.81 12.61 -2.92
CA LYS A 96 -3.25 12.36 -4.31
C LYS A 96 -3.97 11.03 -4.44
N VAL A 97 -3.49 10.00 -3.72
CA VAL A 97 -4.17 8.70 -3.61
C VAL A 97 -5.54 8.90 -2.97
N ALA A 98 -5.63 9.57 -1.82
CA ALA A 98 -6.86 9.80 -1.07
C ALA A 98 -7.91 10.51 -1.92
N VAL A 99 -7.57 11.66 -2.51
CA VAL A 99 -8.48 12.46 -3.35
C VAL A 99 -8.99 11.64 -4.53
N SER A 100 -8.09 10.90 -5.19
CA SER A 100 -8.44 10.06 -6.34
C SER A 100 -9.36 8.89 -5.97
N HIS A 101 -9.13 8.25 -4.83
CA HIS A 101 -9.93 7.12 -4.35
C HIS A 101 -11.28 7.59 -3.78
N HIS A 102 -11.32 8.72 -3.09
CA HIS A 102 -12.55 9.33 -2.60
C HIS A 102 -13.51 9.67 -3.74
N LYS A 103 -13.02 10.30 -4.82
CA LYS A 103 -13.83 10.59 -6.04
C LYS A 103 -14.45 9.34 -6.68
N ARG A 104 -13.92 8.15 -6.39
CA ARG A 104 -14.41 6.85 -6.91
C ARG A 104 -15.27 6.09 -5.88
N GLY A 105 -15.59 6.70 -4.74
CA GLY A 105 -16.39 6.08 -3.69
C GLY A 105 -15.72 4.88 -3.04
N ILE A 106 -14.38 4.91 -2.92
CA ILE A 106 -13.62 3.91 -2.17
C ILE A 106 -13.71 4.24 -0.69
N SER A 107 -14.23 3.30 0.09
CA SER A 107 -14.50 3.47 1.52
C SER A 107 -13.22 3.46 2.37
N LYS A 108 -13.27 4.01 3.58
CA LYS A 108 -12.19 3.87 4.58
C LYS A 108 -11.94 2.39 4.89
N GLU A 109 -13.03 1.62 4.93
CA GLU A 109 -12.99 0.18 5.11
C GLU A 109 -12.21 -0.54 4.00
N SER A 110 -12.42 -0.16 2.73
CA SER A 110 -11.63 -0.69 1.60
C SER A 110 -10.13 -0.40 1.76
N HIS A 111 -9.76 0.76 2.32
CA HIS A 111 -8.37 1.08 2.62
C HIS A 111 -7.84 0.25 3.79
N ASN A 112 -8.63 0.04 4.85
CA ASN A 112 -8.25 -0.82 5.98
C ASN A 112 -7.99 -2.27 5.52
N GLN A 113 -8.86 -2.80 4.66
CA GLN A 113 -8.71 -4.12 4.05
C GLN A 113 -7.43 -4.24 3.22
N LEU A 114 -7.06 -3.17 2.49
CA LEU A 114 -5.77 -3.11 1.79
C LEU A 114 -4.59 -3.05 2.77
N LYS A 115 -4.67 -2.25 3.85
CA LYS A 115 -3.63 -2.16 4.88
C LYS A 115 -3.33 -3.53 5.49
N GLU A 116 -4.36 -4.28 5.84
CA GLU A 116 -4.26 -5.66 6.36
C GLU A 116 -3.50 -6.56 5.38
N VAL A 117 -3.92 -6.59 4.10
CA VAL A 117 -3.29 -7.44 3.08
C VAL A 117 -1.84 -7.03 2.80
N ILE A 118 -1.50 -5.74 2.85
CA ILE A 118 -0.12 -5.24 2.73
C ILE A 118 0.73 -5.81 3.86
N ILE A 119 0.30 -5.64 5.12
CA ILE A 119 1.05 -6.09 6.29
C ILE A 119 1.23 -7.61 6.23
N GLU A 120 0.18 -8.37 5.93
CA GLU A 120 0.29 -9.83 5.78
C GLU A 120 1.26 -10.25 4.68
N THR A 121 1.24 -9.57 3.53
CA THR A 121 2.14 -9.87 2.42
C THR A 121 3.59 -9.56 2.81
N LEU A 122 3.83 -8.45 3.52
CA LEU A 122 5.16 -8.10 4.00
C LEU A 122 5.67 -9.06 5.07
N VAL A 123 4.82 -9.41 6.05
CA VAL A 123 5.16 -10.37 7.12
C VAL A 123 5.46 -11.75 6.54
N GLY A 124 4.61 -12.25 5.64
CA GLY A 124 4.75 -13.58 5.07
C GLY A 124 5.94 -13.73 4.13
N VAL A 125 6.29 -12.68 3.37
CA VAL A 125 7.39 -12.73 2.40
C VAL A 125 8.75 -12.43 3.05
N CYS A 126 8.78 -11.63 4.12
CA CYS A 126 10.03 -11.16 4.71
C CYS A 126 10.43 -11.86 6.02
N ASP A 127 9.62 -12.80 6.53
CA ASP A 127 9.81 -13.48 7.82
C ASP A 127 10.17 -12.50 8.96
N LEU A 128 9.32 -11.47 9.09
CA LEU A 128 9.60 -10.34 9.97
C LEU A 128 9.60 -10.76 11.45
N ASN A 129 10.61 -10.31 12.19
CA ASN A 129 10.60 -10.39 13.66
C ASN A 129 9.70 -9.29 14.27
N ASP A 130 9.43 -9.37 15.57
CA ASP A 130 8.49 -8.47 16.25
C ASP A 130 8.90 -7.00 16.20
N PHE A 131 10.20 -6.71 16.23
CA PHE A 131 10.71 -5.35 16.05
C PHE A 131 10.37 -4.81 14.66
N GLN A 132 10.60 -5.62 13.63
CA GLN A 132 10.33 -5.24 12.24
C GLN A 132 8.83 -5.07 11.98
N LYS A 133 7.99 -5.93 12.56
CA LYS A 133 6.53 -5.80 12.49
C LYS A 133 6.07 -4.45 13.06
N GLY A 134 6.52 -4.10 14.26
CA GLY A 134 6.20 -2.81 14.89
C GLY A 134 6.67 -1.62 14.06
N ALA A 135 7.86 -1.70 13.45
CA ALA A 135 8.36 -0.66 12.56
C ALA A 135 7.47 -0.46 11.32
N TRP A 136 7.05 -1.56 10.69
CA TRP A 136 6.13 -1.53 9.54
C TRP A 136 4.75 -1.00 9.92
N GLU A 137 4.23 -1.37 11.08
CA GLU A 137 2.95 -0.87 11.59
C GLU A 137 2.96 0.65 11.74
N LYS A 138 4.02 1.24 12.31
CA LYS A 138 4.18 2.70 12.44
C LYS A 138 4.20 3.43 11.11
N VAL A 139 4.96 2.92 10.12
CA VAL A 139 4.99 3.50 8.76
C VAL A 139 3.62 3.42 8.11
N MET A 140 2.99 2.24 8.17
CA MET A 140 1.67 2.04 7.58
C MET A 140 0.62 2.91 8.26
N GLU A 141 0.65 3.05 9.58
CA GLU A 141 -0.20 3.99 10.30
C GLU A 141 0.00 5.43 9.82
N SER A 142 1.26 5.88 9.70
CA SER A 142 1.58 7.22 9.18
C SER A 142 1.02 7.44 7.77
N ILE A 143 1.22 6.48 6.86
CA ILE A 143 0.73 6.53 5.49
C ILE A 143 -0.80 6.58 5.44
N PHE A 144 -1.45 5.66 6.13
CA PHE A 144 -2.91 5.55 6.09
C PHE A 144 -3.59 6.70 6.83
N ASN A 145 -2.95 7.30 7.84
CA ASN A 145 -3.44 8.52 8.48
C ASN A 145 -3.52 9.68 7.49
N VAL A 146 -2.56 9.83 6.57
CA VAL A 146 -2.68 10.82 5.46
C VAL A 146 -3.90 10.52 4.59
N ILE A 147 -4.10 9.24 4.24
CA ILE A 147 -5.26 8.83 3.43
C ILE A 147 -6.59 9.17 4.12
N TYR A 148 -6.62 9.09 5.45
CA TYR A 148 -7.78 9.40 6.26
C TYR A 148 -7.95 10.90 6.53
N SER A 149 -6.86 11.68 6.59
CA SER A 149 -6.87 13.04 7.15
C SER A 149 -7.50 14.10 6.26
N GLU A 150 -7.66 13.86 4.95
CA GLU A 150 -8.03 14.93 4.01
C GLU A 150 -9.37 14.77 3.29
N ASN A 151 -10.04 13.62 3.40
CA ASN A 151 -11.28 13.37 2.64
C ASN A 151 -12.36 12.59 3.42
N TRP A 152 -12.22 12.47 4.75
CA TRP A 152 -13.12 11.68 5.61
C TRP A 152 -13.77 12.49 6.73
N ILE A 153 -13.47 13.79 6.80
CA ILE A 153 -14.26 14.74 7.59
C ILE A 153 -15.35 15.24 6.66
N LEU A 154 -16.49 14.54 6.69
CA LEU A 154 -17.78 15.16 6.41
C LEU A 154 -18.14 16.09 7.57
#